data_AF-A0A1E5HA05-F1
#
_entry.id   AF-A0A1E5HA05-F1
#
_cell.length_a   1.000
_cell.length_b   1.000
_cell.length_c   1.000
_cell.angle_alpha   90.00
_cell.angle_beta   90.00
_cell.angle_gamma   90.00
#
_symmetry.space_group_name_H-M   'P 1'
#
loop_
_entity.id
_entity.type
_entity.pdbx_description
1 polymer ?
#
loop_
_entity_poly.entity_id
_entity_poly.type
_entity_poly.pdbx_seq_one_letter_code
_entity_poly.pdbx_strand_id
1 'polypeptide(L)'
;MQANKEQMIDYDKLLFAVHQGAIQLTNGKQELNQINVYPVSDGDTGSNLASLMQTIIEETKARSTSMTDVFEKIAEASLLGAQGNSGIIFAQYFNGIYNHLLLLEEKNSVRSFIKSVKSAVNEAYQAIKNSTKKSSSGCWSKRILSFY
;
A
#
# COMPACT_ATOMS: atom_id res chain seq x y z
N MET A 1 -39.44 0.00 -0.98
CA MET A 1 -38.01 -0.08 -1.37
C MET A 1 -37.26 -0.72 -0.23
N GLN A 2 -36.79 -1.96 -0.40
CA GLN A 2 -35.93 -2.60 0.59
C GLN A 2 -34.57 -1.91 0.51
N ALA A 3 -34.15 -1.22 1.58
CA ALA A 3 -32.79 -0.73 1.68
C ALA A 3 -31.85 -1.94 1.53
N ASN A 4 -31.06 -1.94 0.46
CA ASN A 4 -30.09 -3.01 0.24
C ASN A 4 -29.08 -2.93 1.38
N LYS A 5 -29.13 -3.90 2.30
CA LYS A 5 -28.32 -3.89 3.52
C LYS A 5 -26.85 -3.85 3.09
N GLU A 6 -26.11 -2.84 3.53
CA GLU A 6 -24.75 -2.65 3.08
C GLU A 6 -23.90 -3.85 3.52
N GLN A 7 -23.17 -4.44 2.57
CA GLN A 7 -22.33 -5.60 2.87
C GLN A 7 -21.12 -5.14 3.68
N MET A 8 -20.91 -5.78 4.82
CA MET A 8 -19.79 -5.48 5.72
C MET A 8 -18.60 -6.40 5.44
N ILE A 9 -17.40 -5.88 5.61
CA ILE A 9 -16.14 -6.62 5.54
C ILE A 9 -15.76 -7.09 6.94
N ASP A 10 -15.46 -8.38 7.04
CA ASP A 10 -14.79 -8.98 8.18
C ASP A 10 -13.29 -8.61 8.10
N TYR A 11 -12.85 -7.73 9.00
CA TYR A 11 -11.51 -7.17 8.96
C TYR A 11 -10.43 -8.19 9.37
N ASP A 12 -10.77 -9.23 10.15
CA ASP A 12 -9.85 -10.32 10.47
C ASP A 12 -9.57 -11.15 9.20
N LYS A 13 -10.62 -11.44 8.41
CA LYS A 13 -10.47 -12.10 7.10
C LYS A 13 -9.74 -11.23 6.09
N LEU A 14 -9.95 -9.91 6.12
CA LEU A 14 -9.24 -8.98 5.25
C LEU A 14 -7.74 -8.98 5.58
N LEU A 15 -7.38 -8.88 6.85
CA LEU A 15 -5.98 -8.93 7.28
C LEU A 15 -5.33 -10.27 6.92
N PHE A 16 -6.05 -11.39 7.12
CA PHE A 16 -5.60 -12.70 6.66
C PHE A 16 -5.35 -12.72 5.14
N ALA A 17 -6.26 -12.17 4.33
CA ALA A 17 -6.07 -12.09 2.89
C ALA A 17 -4.85 -11.23 2.50
N VAL A 18 -4.60 -10.13 3.22
CA VAL A 18 -3.39 -9.31 3.04
C VAL A 18 -2.12 -10.11 3.35
N HIS A 19 -2.10 -10.88 4.44
CA HIS A 19 -0.97 -11.77 4.77
C HIS A 19 -0.72 -12.83 3.70
N GLN A 20 -1.78 -13.46 3.18
CA GLN A 20 -1.63 -14.44 2.10
C GLN A 20 -1.10 -13.80 0.80
N GLY A 21 -1.58 -12.60 0.46
CA GLY A 21 -1.06 -11.83 -0.67
C GLY A 21 0.41 -11.45 -0.49
N ALA A 22 0.80 -11.04 0.72
CA ALA A 22 2.18 -10.74 1.08
C ALA A 22 3.10 -11.95 0.93
N ILE A 23 2.69 -13.13 1.41
CA ILE A 23 3.43 -14.40 1.23
C ILE A 23 3.56 -14.75 -0.24
N GLN A 24 2.48 -14.68 -1.01
CA GLN A 24 2.49 -14.99 -2.44
C GLN A 24 3.42 -14.06 -3.21
N LEU A 25 3.40 -12.76 -2.90
CA LEU A 25 4.30 -11.77 -3.49
C LEU A 25 5.76 -12.11 -3.19
N THR A 26 6.07 -12.42 -1.92
CA THR A 26 7.42 -12.77 -1.50
C THR A 26 7.94 -14.03 -2.21
N ASN A 27 7.07 -15.03 -2.41
CA ASN A 27 7.41 -16.23 -3.19
C ASN A 27 7.69 -15.90 -4.67
N GLY A 28 6.97 -14.93 -5.24
CA GLY A 28 7.15 -14.44 -6.61
C GLY A 28 8.27 -13.38 -6.78
N LYS A 29 9.08 -13.12 -5.75
CA LYS A 29 10.11 -12.05 -5.75
C LYS A 29 11.01 -12.07 -6.99
N GLN A 30 11.52 -13.24 -7.37
CA GLN A 30 12.46 -13.36 -8.49
C GLN A 30 11.81 -13.02 -9.82
N GLU A 31 10.56 -13.43 -10.03
CA GLU A 31 9.77 -13.10 -11.21
C GLU A 31 9.51 -11.59 -11.26
N LEU A 32 9.11 -10.98 -10.14
CA LEU A 32 8.90 -9.53 -10.03
C LEU A 32 10.17 -8.71 -10.30
N ASN A 33 11.34 -9.21 -9.89
CA ASN A 33 12.62 -8.59 -10.23
C ASN A 33 12.89 -8.61 -11.75
N GLN A 34 12.37 -9.61 -12.47
CA GLN A 34 12.56 -9.80 -13.92
C GLN A 34 11.52 -9.05 -14.78
N ILE A 35 10.34 -8.73 -14.23
CA ILE A 35 9.27 -8.01 -14.95
C ILE A 35 9.62 -6.53 -15.20
N ASN A 36 10.61 -5.96 -14.51
CA ASN A 36 10.96 -4.55 -14.69
C ASN A 36 11.54 -4.26 -16.08
N VAL A 37 10.72 -3.70 -16.99
CA VAL A 37 11.09 -3.30 -18.35
C VAL A 37 10.99 -1.78 -18.51
N TYR A 38 12.03 -1.00 -18.14
CA TYR A 38 12.42 0.32 -18.73
C TYR A 38 13.69 0.91 -18.06
N PRO A 39 14.52 1.69 -18.79
CA PRO A 39 15.60 1.23 -19.66
C PRO A 39 16.85 0.67 -18.94
N VAL A 40 16.93 0.72 -17.61
CA VAL A 40 17.98 0.05 -16.81
C VAL A 40 17.29 -0.62 -15.63
N SER A 41 17.30 -1.95 -15.62
CA SER A 41 16.67 -2.73 -14.54
C SER A 41 17.61 -2.80 -13.34
N ASP A 42 17.29 -2.08 -12.27
CA ASP A 42 17.99 -2.25 -10.98
C ASP A 42 17.70 -3.62 -10.34
N GLY A 43 16.77 -4.39 -10.92
CA GLY A 43 16.54 -5.81 -10.59
C GLY A 43 16.03 -6.06 -9.18
N ASP A 44 15.47 -5.03 -8.53
CA ASP A 44 15.19 -5.02 -7.10
C ASP A 44 13.69 -4.82 -6.77
N THR A 45 12.80 -4.72 -7.77
CA THR A 45 11.37 -4.44 -7.56
C THR A 45 10.71 -5.47 -6.64
N GLY A 46 10.87 -6.75 -6.93
CA GLY A 46 10.40 -7.82 -6.06
C GLY A 46 11.06 -7.78 -4.69
N SER A 47 12.36 -7.51 -4.60
CA SER A 47 13.08 -7.44 -3.31
C SER A 47 12.54 -6.32 -2.41
N ASN A 48 12.32 -5.14 -2.98
CA ASN A 48 11.73 -3.98 -2.30
C ASN A 48 10.31 -4.27 -1.80
N LEU A 49 9.49 -4.90 -2.64
CA LEU A 49 8.12 -5.26 -2.25
C LEU A 49 8.09 -6.40 -1.21
N ALA A 50 8.97 -7.39 -1.33
CA ALA A 50 9.07 -8.48 -0.36
C ALA A 50 9.48 -7.97 1.02
N SER A 51 10.42 -7.02 1.09
CA SER A 51 10.80 -6.38 2.36
C SER A 51 9.62 -5.66 3.01
N LEU A 52 8.90 -4.84 2.23
CA LEU A 52 7.71 -4.13 2.71
C LEU A 52 6.63 -5.10 3.20
N MET A 53 6.37 -6.17 2.45
CA MET A 53 5.37 -7.18 2.78
C MET A 53 5.74 -7.97 4.04
N GLN A 54 7.02 -8.28 4.24
CA GLN A 54 7.52 -8.94 5.45
C GLN A 54 7.27 -8.07 6.69
N THR A 55 7.58 -6.77 6.62
CA THR A 55 7.30 -5.82 7.71
C THR A 55 5.80 -5.74 8.01
N ILE A 56 4.94 -5.68 6.99
CA ILE A 56 3.48 -5.71 7.19
C ILE A 56 3.06 -6.95 7.98
N ILE A 57 3.52 -8.15 7.59
CA ILE A 57 3.20 -9.39 8.30
C ILE A 57 3.66 -9.32 9.76
N GLU A 58 4.87 -8.82 10.02
CA GLU A 58 5.46 -8.76 11.35
C GLU A 58 4.73 -7.81 12.30
N GLU A 59 4.45 -6.59 11.84
CA GLU A 59 3.85 -5.52 12.64
C GLU A 59 2.34 -5.68 12.83
N THR A 60 1.68 -6.50 12.01
CA THR A 60 0.22 -6.71 12.09
C THR A 60 -0.18 -8.06 12.71
N LYS A 61 0.73 -8.74 13.43
CA LYS A 61 0.42 -10.01 14.15
C LYS A 61 -0.55 -9.82 15.31
N ALA A 62 -0.50 -8.65 15.95
CA ALA A 62 -1.39 -8.35 17.07
C ALA A 62 -2.84 -8.20 16.57
N ARG A 63 -3.79 -8.74 17.35
CA ARG A 63 -5.22 -8.69 17.00
C ARG A 63 -5.67 -7.26 16.75
N SER A 64 -6.39 -7.05 15.66
CA SER A 64 -7.04 -5.77 15.37
C SER A 64 -8.46 -5.71 15.93
N THR A 65 -8.90 -4.49 16.23
CA THR A 65 -10.19 -4.17 16.85
C THR A 65 -11.20 -3.61 15.86
N SER A 66 -10.74 -3.16 14.69
CA SER A 66 -11.57 -2.59 13.64
C SER A 66 -10.87 -2.61 12.29
N MET A 67 -11.62 -2.31 11.21
CA MET A 67 -11.05 -2.11 9.88
C MET A 67 -10.10 -0.91 9.81
N THR A 68 -10.37 0.14 10.60
CA THR A 68 -9.47 1.30 10.71
C THR A 68 -8.13 0.89 11.30
N ASP A 69 -8.14 0.16 12.41
CA ASP A 69 -6.94 -0.35 13.09
C ASP A 69 -6.13 -1.29 12.18
N VAL A 70 -6.79 -2.14 11.38
CA VAL A 70 -6.10 -2.93 10.34
C VAL A 70 -5.34 -2.04 9.35
N PHE A 71 -6.00 -1.02 8.77
CA PHE A 71 -5.35 -0.17 7.77
C PHE A 71 -4.33 0.80 8.35
N GLU A 72 -4.51 1.23 9.60
CA GLU A 72 -3.53 2.02 10.34
C GLU A 72 -2.22 1.24 10.50
N LYS A 73 -2.29 0.02 11.08
CA LYS A 73 -1.12 -0.84 11.25
C LYS A 73 -0.46 -1.19 9.92
N ILE A 74 -1.24 -1.48 8.88
CA ILE A 74 -0.70 -1.73 7.53
C ILE A 74 0.00 -0.48 6.99
N ALA A 75 -0.59 0.70 7.14
CA ALA A 75 -0.02 1.96 6.66
C ALA A 75 1.31 2.27 7.38
N GLU A 76 1.34 2.15 8.71
CA GLU A 76 2.55 2.35 9.52
C GLU A 76 3.64 1.33 9.17
N ALA A 77 3.29 0.04 9.13
CA ALA A 77 4.22 -1.03 8.77
C ALA A 77 4.76 -0.87 7.35
N SER A 78 3.92 -0.42 6.41
CA SER A 78 4.34 -0.19 5.03
C SER A 78 5.35 0.96 4.93
N LEU A 79 5.22 2.02 5.74
CA LEU A 79 6.20 3.11 5.79
C LEU A 79 7.52 2.63 6.41
N LEU A 80 7.45 1.82 7.46
CA LEU A 80 8.62 1.25 8.12
C LEU A 80 9.39 0.31 7.19
N GLY A 81 8.68 -0.53 6.43
CA GLY A 81 9.27 -1.52 5.52
C GLY A 81 9.57 -1.00 4.11
N ALA A 82 9.25 0.26 3.80
CA ALA A 82 9.43 0.81 2.46
C ALA A 82 10.90 0.93 2.07
N GLN A 83 11.29 0.26 0.99
CA GLN A 83 12.61 0.37 0.39
C GLN A 83 12.49 0.60 -1.11
N GLY A 84 13.37 1.45 -1.65
CA GLY A 84 13.40 1.80 -3.07
C GLY A 84 12.08 2.40 -3.60
N ASN A 85 12.00 2.58 -4.91
CA ASN A 85 10.85 3.21 -5.55
C ASN A 85 9.57 2.36 -5.39
N SER A 86 9.66 1.05 -5.63
CA SER A 86 8.50 0.16 -5.58
C SER A 86 7.93 0.05 -4.17
N GLY A 87 8.78 -0.03 -3.14
CA GLY A 87 8.34 -0.03 -1.75
C GLY A 87 7.68 1.29 -1.35
N ILE A 88 8.27 2.44 -1.71
CA ILE A 88 7.69 3.76 -1.43
C ILE A 88 6.32 3.92 -2.10
N ILE A 89 6.16 3.51 -3.36
CA ILE A 89 4.87 3.59 -4.06
C ILE A 89 3.79 2.76 -3.35
N PHE A 90 4.12 1.53 -2.94
CA PHE A 90 3.17 0.67 -2.22
C PHE A 90 2.86 1.21 -0.82
N ALA A 91 3.84 1.79 -0.11
CA ALA A 91 3.60 2.44 1.16
C ALA A 91 2.64 3.62 1.03
N GLN A 92 2.82 4.46 0.00
CA GLN A 92 1.90 5.55 -0.29
C GLN A 92 0.50 5.05 -0.65
N TYR A 93 0.42 3.94 -1.39
CA TYR A 93 -0.87 3.32 -1.69
C TYR A 93 -1.61 2.86 -0.42
N PHE A 94 -0.94 2.14 0.49
CA PHE A 94 -1.55 1.71 1.76
C PHE A 94 -1.96 2.90 2.65
N ASN A 95 -1.10 3.92 2.73
CA ASN A 95 -1.42 5.17 3.43
C ASN A 95 -2.62 5.88 2.82
N GLY A 96 -2.70 5.91 1.48
CA GLY A 96 -3.87 6.42 0.77
C GLY A 96 -5.15 5.69 1.18
N ILE A 97 -5.13 4.35 1.26
CA ILE A 97 -6.31 3.60 1.68
C ILE A 97 -6.73 4.01 3.09
N TYR A 98 -5.80 4.04 4.04
CA TYR A 98 -6.08 4.45 5.42
C TYR A 98 -6.68 5.87 5.48
N ASN A 99 -6.01 6.85 4.86
CA ASN A 99 -6.43 8.25 4.87
C ASN A 99 -7.83 8.43 4.25
N HIS A 100 -8.10 7.80 3.10
CA HIS A 100 -9.42 7.91 2.46
C HIS A 100 -10.50 7.14 3.22
N LEU A 101 -10.15 6.06 3.93
CA LEU A 101 -11.08 5.32 4.78
C LEU A 101 -11.53 6.15 5.99
N LEU A 102 -10.61 6.92 6.60
CA LEU A 102 -10.92 7.80 7.73
C LEU A 102 -12.03 8.81 7.42
N LEU A 103 -12.12 9.25 6.16
CA LEU A 103 -13.11 10.22 5.66
C LEU A 103 -14.52 9.65 5.47
N LEU A 104 -14.72 8.35 5.73
CA LEU A 104 -15.99 7.66 5.47
C LEU A 104 -16.66 7.28 6.79
N GLU A 105 -17.99 7.34 6.83
CA GLU A 105 -18.78 7.05 8.02
C GLU A 105 -18.73 5.55 8.35
N GLU A 106 -19.19 4.70 7.43
CA GLU A 106 -19.21 3.24 7.58
C GLU A 106 -17.91 2.59 7.08
N LYS A 107 -16.85 2.65 7.90
CA LYS A 107 -15.49 2.22 7.52
C LYS A 107 -15.35 0.73 7.21
N ASN A 108 -16.20 -0.12 7.77
CA ASN A 108 -16.20 -1.55 7.51
C ASN A 108 -17.12 -1.97 6.36
N SER A 109 -17.72 -1.04 5.61
CA SER A 109 -18.57 -1.36 4.48
C SER A 109 -17.75 -1.66 3.22
N VAL A 110 -18.26 -2.56 2.37
CA VAL A 110 -17.65 -2.86 1.05
C VAL A 110 -17.56 -1.60 0.19
N ARG A 111 -18.57 -0.71 0.25
CA ARG A 111 -18.57 0.54 -0.50
C ARG A 111 -17.43 1.45 -0.05
N SER A 112 -17.24 1.59 1.25
CA SER A 112 -16.19 2.43 1.81
C SER A 112 -14.81 1.92 1.45
N PHE A 113 -14.61 0.60 1.52
CA PHE A 113 -13.37 -0.04 1.09
C PHE A 113 -13.06 0.18 -0.39
N ILE A 114 -14.05 -0.04 -1.28
CA ILE A 114 -13.85 0.20 -2.71
C ILE A 114 -13.52 1.67 -2.97
N LYS A 115 -14.20 2.59 -2.29
CA LYS A 115 -13.97 4.03 -2.44
C LYS A 115 -12.56 4.41 -2.00
N SER A 116 -12.11 3.94 -0.83
CA SER A 116 -10.76 4.25 -0.33
C SER A 116 -9.67 3.66 -1.21
N VAL A 117 -9.82 2.42 -1.67
CA VAL A 117 -8.90 1.77 -2.62
C VAL A 117 -8.79 2.55 -3.93
N LYS A 118 -9.92 2.93 -4.54
CA LYS A 118 -9.91 3.70 -5.80
C LYS A 118 -9.23 5.06 -5.64
N SER A 119 -9.49 5.76 -4.53
CA SER A 119 -8.84 7.04 -4.25
C SER A 119 -7.33 6.87 -4.06
N ALA A 120 -6.90 5.84 -3.32
CA ALA A 120 -5.49 5.54 -3.07
C ALA A 120 -4.73 5.21 -4.37
N VAL A 121 -5.33 4.42 -5.27
CA VAL A 121 -4.76 4.16 -6.61
C VAL A 121 -4.54 5.47 -7.36
N ASN A 122 -5.56 6.32 -7.40
CA ASN A 122 -5.48 7.58 -8.13
C ASN A 122 -4.39 8.50 -7.55
N GLU A 123 -4.29 8.59 -6.22
CA GLU A 123 -3.26 9.35 -5.52
C GLU A 123 -1.85 8.84 -5.81
N ALA A 124 -1.61 7.53 -5.73
CA ALA A 124 -0.33 6.91 -6.05
C ALA A 124 0.09 7.21 -7.51
N TYR A 125 -0.83 7.13 -8.46
CA TYR A 125 -0.56 7.50 -9.86
C TYR A 125 -0.23 8.98 -10.03
N GLN A 126 -0.93 9.88 -9.33
CA GLN A 126 -0.64 11.31 -9.41
C GLN A 126 0.71 11.66 -8.80
N ALA A 127 1.13 10.97 -7.73
CA ALA A 127 2.46 11.14 -7.15
C ALA A 127 3.57 10.85 -8.18
N ILE A 128 3.43 9.78 -8.97
CA ILE A 128 4.37 9.41 -10.05
C ILE A 128 4.31 10.42 -11.22
N LYS A 129 3.11 10.83 -11.64
CA LYS A 129 2.95 11.81 -12.72
C LYS A 129 3.54 13.18 -12.36
N ASN A 130 3.44 13.57 -11.09
CA ASN A 130 3.98 14.83 -10.60
C ASN A 130 5.48 14.74 -10.29
N SER A 131 6.03 13.53 -10.06
CA SER A 131 7.48 13.33 -9.92
C SER A 131 8.23 13.49 -11.23
N THR A 132 7.66 12.99 -12.32
CA THR A 132 8.21 13.16 -13.67
C THR A 132 8.12 14.60 -14.18
N LYS A 133 7.07 15.36 -13.85
CA LYS A 133 6.95 16.78 -14.21
C LYS A 133 7.88 17.72 -13.44
N LYS A 134 8.27 17.35 -12.22
CA LYS A 134 9.16 18.13 -11.36
C LYS A 134 10.63 17.71 -11.49
N SER A 135 10.95 16.62 -12.20
CA SER A 135 12.35 16.25 -12.47
C SER A 135 13.01 17.15 -13.52
N SER A 136 12.23 17.90 -14.32
CA SER A 136 12.74 18.95 -15.21
C SER A 136 13.01 20.29 -14.51
N SER A 137 12.66 20.44 -13.23
CA SER A 137 12.96 21.64 -12.44
C SER A 137 12.88 21.38 -10.92
N GLY A 138 13.75 20.49 -10.43
CA GLY A 138 14.19 20.48 -9.03
C GLY A 138 13.21 19.95 -7.96
N CYS A 139 13.79 19.22 -7.00
CA CYS A 139 13.22 18.95 -5.67
C CYS A 139 12.20 17.80 -5.52
N TRP A 140 12.53 16.61 -6.05
CA TRP A 140 12.09 15.33 -5.45
C TRP A 140 13.17 14.66 -4.58
N SER A 141 14.42 15.14 -4.67
CA SER A 141 15.54 14.58 -3.90
C SER A 141 15.51 14.92 -2.41
N LYS A 142 14.92 16.06 -2.01
CA LYS A 142 15.09 16.57 -0.64
C LYS A 142 14.23 15.93 0.45
N ARG A 143 13.32 15.00 0.12
CA ARG A 143 12.47 14.34 1.13
C ARG A 143 12.71 12.84 1.28
N ILE A 144 13.42 12.22 0.34
CA ILE A 144 13.87 10.81 0.42
C ILE A 144 15.31 10.73 0.98
N LEU A 145 16.12 11.79 0.82
CA LEU A 145 17.49 11.87 1.35
C LEU A 145 17.58 12.27 2.84
N SER A 146 16.50 12.19 3.64
CA SER A 146 16.62 12.38 5.10
C SER A 146 16.92 11.09 5.87
N PHE A 147 17.21 10.00 5.16
CA PHE A 147 17.60 8.70 5.72
C PHE A 147 18.99 8.21 5.24
N TYR A 148 19.81 9.08 4.65
CA TYR A 148 21.25 8.89 4.47
C TYR A 148 22.01 10.17 4.83
#